data_AF-A0A8S3FBU8-F1
#
_entry.id   AF-A0A8S3FBU8-F1
#
_cell.length_a   1.000
_cell.length_b   1.000
_cell.length_c   1.000
_cell.angle_alpha   90.00
_cell.angle_beta   90.00
_cell.angle_gamma   90.00
#
_symmetry.space_group_name_H-M   'P 1'
#
loop_
_entity.id
_entity.type
_entity.pdbx_description
1 polymer ?
#
loop_
_entity_poly.entity_id
_entity_poly.type
_entity_poly.pdbx_seq_one_letter_code
_entity_poly.pdbx_strand_id
1 'polypeptide(L)'
;MIELNIQLNDEAIIGIAYDNRESSPLLASIVKRAAQVLHTIIMDFELMTTPQLHYAIHCYNDDEFHGCFNETGYFEKLCISFQNLVTMTPSDRSLESLAIDAANGVGAFKLAQIRRILEKFIPLDIYNDGRKGHLNEKCGADYVKHNQIAPDGIPLKHYSKFCSIDGDADRLVYFFIDKNSQFRLLDGDRFSVLFLSFLSLKLKEAQLFDDVKIGVVQTAYSNQNSTDYIVKIMKVPVTCVRSGVKYLHDKALDYDIGIYFEANGHGTVC
;
A
#
# COMPACT_ATOMS: atom_id res chain seq x y z
N MET A 1 23.72 27.42 15.06
CA MET A 1 23.91 26.47 13.94
C MET A 1 24.03 25.10 14.56
N ILE A 2 23.27 24.11 14.07
CA ILE A 2 23.49 22.72 14.46
C ILE A 2 24.73 22.28 13.68
N GLU A 3 25.84 22.03 14.36
CA GLU A 3 27.01 21.38 13.77
C GLU A 3 26.63 19.92 13.51
N LEU A 4 26.46 19.58 12.23
CA LEU A 4 26.28 18.20 11.81
C LEU A 4 27.69 17.64 11.57
N ASN A 5 28.14 16.73 12.45
CA ASN A 5 29.43 16.04 12.35
C ASN A 5 29.45 15.05 11.17
N ILE A 6 29.33 15.56 9.94
CA ILE A 6 29.30 14.77 8.71
C ILE A 6 30.74 14.52 8.25
N GLN A 7 31.12 13.25 8.10
CA GLN A 7 32.40 12.88 7.53
C GLN A 7 32.30 12.90 5.99
N LEU A 8 32.88 13.93 5.37
CA LEU A 8 32.83 14.12 3.91
C LEU A 8 33.67 13.10 3.12
N ASN A 9 34.48 12.29 3.80
CA ASN A 9 35.30 11.25 3.18
C ASN A 9 34.57 9.90 3.07
N ASP A 10 33.42 9.75 3.73
CA ASP A 10 32.63 8.53 3.65
C ASP A 10 31.96 8.43 2.27
N GLU A 11 31.88 7.21 1.74
CA GLU A 11 31.18 6.96 0.48
C GLU A 11 29.67 7.19 0.70
N ALA A 12 29.12 8.18 -0.01
CA ALA A 12 27.69 8.44 0.00
C ALA A 12 27.02 7.68 -1.14
N ILE A 13 25.90 7.02 -0.83
CA ILE A 13 25.09 6.27 -1.80
C ILE A 13 23.65 6.76 -1.70
N ILE A 14 23.02 7.03 -2.84
CA ILE A 14 21.60 7.37 -2.92
C ILE A 14 20.88 6.44 -3.88
N GLY A 15 19.68 5.99 -3.50
CA GLY A 15 18.74 5.36 -4.42
C GLY A 15 17.70 6.36 -4.90
N ILE A 16 17.41 6.35 -6.20
CA ILE A 16 16.42 7.22 -6.82
C ILE A 16 15.50 6.42 -7.73
N ALA A 17 14.21 6.75 -7.66
CA ALA A 17 13.19 6.32 -8.60
C ALA A 17 12.17 7.45 -8.79
N TYR A 18 11.23 7.27 -9.71
CA TYR A 18 10.20 8.26 -10.00
C TYR A 18 8.91 7.63 -10.52
N ASP A 19 7.81 8.39 -10.41
CA ASP A 19 6.50 8.03 -10.97
C ASP A 19 6.38 8.39 -12.47
N ASN A 20 5.20 8.20 -13.05
CA ASN A 20 4.96 8.45 -14.48
C ASN A 20 4.56 9.90 -14.81
N ARG A 21 4.86 10.90 -13.97
CA ARG A 21 4.63 12.31 -14.34
C ARG A 21 5.56 12.75 -15.45
N GLU A 22 5.10 13.66 -16.31
CA GLU A 22 5.90 14.19 -17.43
C GLU A 22 7.20 14.86 -16.96
N SER A 23 7.17 15.55 -15.82
CA SER A 23 8.35 16.20 -15.24
C SER A 23 9.34 15.26 -14.55
N SER A 24 8.94 14.02 -14.24
CA SER A 24 9.70 13.11 -13.38
C SER A 24 11.10 12.77 -13.92
N PRO A 25 11.28 12.41 -15.21
CA PRO A 25 12.62 12.15 -15.75
C PRO A 25 13.55 13.36 -15.69
N LEU A 26 13.03 14.57 -15.92
CA LEU A 26 13.80 15.81 -15.84
C LEU A 26 14.26 16.07 -14.39
N LEU A 27 13.34 16.00 -13.43
CA LEU A 27 13.64 16.21 -12.01
C LEU A 27 14.65 15.19 -11.49
N ALA A 28 14.48 13.90 -11.84
CA ALA A 28 15.44 12.86 -11.50
C ALA A 28 16.82 13.15 -12.09
N SER A 29 16.91 13.64 -13.34
CA SER A 29 18.19 14.03 -13.94
C SER A 29 18.91 15.16 -13.19
N ILE A 30 18.16 16.10 -12.60
CA ILE A 30 18.71 17.20 -11.81
C ILE A 30 19.29 16.67 -10.49
N VAL A 31 18.57 15.78 -9.80
CA VAL A 31 19.06 15.13 -8.57
C VAL A 31 20.33 14.33 -8.87
N LYS A 32 20.35 13.56 -9.97
CA LYS A 32 21.53 12.80 -10.40
C LYS A 32 22.74 13.69 -10.66
N ARG A 33 22.55 14.84 -11.32
CA ARG A 33 23.63 15.82 -11.53
C ARG A 33 24.15 16.41 -10.22
N ALA A 34 23.27 16.74 -9.28
CA ALA A 34 23.68 17.24 -7.97
C ALA A 34 24.49 16.19 -7.18
N ALA A 35 24.05 14.93 -7.20
CA ALA A 35 24.76 13.82 -6.56
C ALA A 35 26.14 13.56 -7.19
N GLN A 36 26.26 13.69 -8.51
CA GLN A 36 27.55 13.61 -9.22
C GLN A 36 28.54 14.70 -8.77
N VAL A 37 28.08 15.94 -8.57
CA VAL A 37 28.91 17.04 -8.05
C VAL A 37 29.42 16.73 -6.63
N LEU A 38 28.64 15.97 -5.86
CA LEU A 38 28.99 15.53 -4.50
C LEU A 38 29.73 14.20 -4.46
N HIS A 39 30.19 13.67 -5.60
CA HIS A 39 30.88 12.37 -5.70
C HIS A 39 30.09 11.21 -5.07
N THR A 40 28.76 11.29 -5.08
CA THR A 40 27.84 10.31 -4.51
C THR A 40 27.52 9.21 -5.53
N ILE A 41 27.52 7.95 -5.10
CA ILE A 41 27.08 6.80 -5.92
C ILE A 41 25.56 6.83 -6.05
N ILE A 42 25.06 6.60 -7.26
CA ILE A 42 23.64 6.65 -7.58
C ILE A 42 23.17 5.26 -7.99
N MET A 43 22.19 4.73 -7.25
CA MET A 43 21.36 3.60 -7.67
C MET A 43 20.10 4.15 -8.34
N ASP A 44 20.07 4.14 -9.67
CA ASP A 44 18.94 4.62 -10.46
C ASP A 44 18.00 3.46 -10.81
N PHE A 45 16.82 3.48 -10.22
CA PHE A 45 15.77 2.48 -10.42
C PHE A 45 14.70 2.93 -11.42
N GLU A 46 14.83 4.14 -11.96
CA GLU A 46 13.90 4.73 -12.94
C GLU A 46 12.43 4.70 -12.46
N LEU A 47 11.53 4.12 -13.25
CA LEU A 47 10.10 4.13 -12.99
C LEU A 47 9.76 3.11 -11.89
N MET A 48 9.30 3.54 -10.71
CA MET A 48 8.83 2.67 -9.62
C MET A 48 7.63 3.27 -8.89
N THR A 49 6.86 2.43 -8.20
CA THR A 49 5.93 2.89 -7.16
C THR A 49 6.72 3.37 -5.93
N THR A 50 6.11 4.20 -5.09
CA THR A 50 6.74 4.63 -3.84
C THR A 50 7.12 3.43 -2.95
N PRO A 51 6.24 2.41 -2.74
CA PRO A 51 6.62 1.21 -1.99
C PRO A 51 7.78 0.40 -2.58
N GLN A 52 7.93 0.36 -3.91
CA GLN A 52 9.05 -0.35 -4.55
C GLN A 52 10.40 0.28 -4.21
N LEU A 53 10.48 1.63 -4.22
CA LEU A 53 11.71 2.32 -3.83
C LEU A 53 12.03 2.08 -2.34
N HIS A 54 11.03 2.17 -1.46
CA HIS A 54 11.19 1.85 -0.04
C HIS A 54 11.73 0.42 0.19
N TYR A 55 11.17 -0.55 -0.53
CA TYR A 55 11.64 -1.93 -0.51
C TYR A 55 13.11 -2.05 -0.95
N ALA A 56 13.48 -1.43 -2.08
CA ALA A 56 14.84 -1.50 -2.61
C ALA A 56 15.86 -0.90 -1.61
N ILE A 57 15.55 0.27 -1.03
CA ILE A 57 16.40 0.89 -0.01
C ILE A 57 16.52 0.02 1.23
N HIS A 58 15.42 -0.58 1.71
CA HIS A 58 15.47 -1.45 2.88
C HIS A 58 16.30 -2.71 2.62
N CYS A 59 16.08 -3.41 1.51
CA CYS A 59 16.88 -4.57 1.10
C CYS A 59 18.37 -4.26 0.95
N TYR A 60 18.71 -3.04 0.53
CA TYR A 60 20.11 -2.64 0.38
C TYR A 60 20.81 -2.43 1.73
N ASN A 61 20.09 -1.95 2.75
CA ASN A 61 20.66 -1.59 4.05
C ASN A 61 20.50 -2.67 5.11
N ASP A 62 19.63 -3.66 4.89
CA ASP A 62 19.31 -4.70 5.87
C ASP A 62 19.52 -6.10 5.26
N ASP A 63 20.67 -6.69 5.58
CA ASP A 63 21.04 -8.05 5.16
C ASP A 63 20.10 -9.13 5.76
N GLU A 64 19.45 -8.85 6.90
CA GLU A 64 18.53 -9.76 7.58
C GLU A 64 17.14 -9.76 6.94
N PHE A 65 16.76 -8.69 6.24
CA PHE A 65 15.46 -8.61 5.53
C PHE A 65 15.34 -9.60 4.35
N HIS A 66 16.46 -10.22 3.94
CA HIS A 66 16.55 -11.29 2.94
C HIS A 66 15.69 -11.02 1.69
N GLY A 67 16.14 -10.10 0.83
CA GLY A 67 15.47 -9.81 -0.45
C GLY A 67 16.41 -9.20 -1.48
N CYS A 68 16.10 -9.41 -2.76
CA CYS A 68 16.83 -8.75 -3.84
C CYS A 68 16.34 -7.29 -3.96
N PHE A 69 17.23 -6.29 -3.86
CA PHE A 69 16.92 -4.85 -3.89
C PHE A 69 16.52 -4.33 -5.30
N ASN A 70 15.88 -5.17 -6.12
CA ASN A 70 15.45 -4.82 -7.47
C ASN A 70 13.95 -5.14 -7.67
N GLU A 71 13.40 -4.70 -8.81
CA GLU A 71 11.99 -4.87 -9.13
C GLU A 71 11.55 -6.34 -9.15
N THR A 72 12.38 -7.24 -9.68
CA THR A 72 12.10 -8.68 -9.69
C THR A 72 11.97 -9.23 -8.27
N GLY A 73 12.89 -8.87 -7.37
CA GLY A 73 12.86 -9.28 -5.97
C GLY A 73 11.61 -8.83 -5.24
N TYR A 74 11.18 -7.58 -5.48
CA TYR A 74 9.93 -7.05 -4.92
C TYR A 74 8.73 -7.91 -5.34
N PHE A 75 8.60 -8.19 -6.63
CA PHE A 75 7.49 -8.99 -7.15
C PHE A 75 7.55 -10.46 -6.71
N GLU A 76 8.73 -11.06 -6.69
CA GLU A 76 8.90 -12.44 -6.22
C GLU A 76 8.47 -12.56 -4.75
N LYS A 77 8.95 -11.67 -3.88
CA LYS A 77 8.59 -11.68 -2.45
C LYS A 77 7.09 -11.59 -2.24
N LEU A 78 6.41 -10.67 -2.95
CA LEU A 78 4.95 -10.50 -2.85
C LEU A 78 4.17 -11.68 -3.45
N CYS A 79 4.48 -12.08 -4.69
CA CYS A 79 3.77 -13.13 -5.40
C CYS A 79 3.92 -14.49 -4.70
N ILE A 80 5.11 -14.83 -4.20
CA ILE A 80 5.35 -16.08 -3.47
C ILE A 80 4.57 -16.09 -2.16
N SER A 81 4.64 -15.00 -1.38
CA SER A 81 3.91 -14.89 -0.10
C SER A 81 2.40 -14.99 -0.30
N PHE A 82 1.88 -14.31 -1.33
CA PHE A 82 0.47 -14.36 -1.70
C PHE A 82 0.04 -15.76 -2.17
N GLN A 83 0.83 -16.41 -3.03
CA GLN A 83 0.57 -17.79 -3.48
C GLN A 83 0.50 -18.74 -2.29
N ASN A 84 1.48 -18.68 -1.38
CA ASN A 84 1.50 -19.52 -0.17
C ASN A 84 0.21 -19.31 0.65
N LEU A 85 -0.18 -18.07 0.90
CA LEU A 85 -1.39 -17.75 1.64
C LEU A 85 -2.65 -18.30 0.96
N VAL A 86 -2.82 -18.09 -0.35
CA VAL A 86 -4.01 -18.56 -1.08
C VAL A 86 -4.08 -20.08 -1.14
N THR A 87 -2.95 -20.77 -1.34
CA THR A 87 -2.91 -22.24 -1.37
C THR A 87 -3.29 -22.90 -0.03
N MET A 88 -3.15 -22.18 1.08
CA MET A 88 -3.59 -22.63 2.41
C MET A 88 -5.10 -22.43 2.64
N THR A 89 -5.83 -21.82 1.71
CA THR A 89 -7.28 -21.57 1.84
C THR A 89 -8.11 -22.59 1.04
N PRO A 90 -9.27 -23.06 1.55
CA PRO A 90 -10.13 -23.99 0.81
C PRO A 90 -10.57 -23.43 -0.55
N SER A 91 -10.42 -24.22 -1.61
CA SER A 91 -10.50 -23.78 -3.02
C SER A 91 -11.92 -23.62 -3.59
N ASP A 92 -12.95 -23.56 -2.76
CA ASP A 92 -14.35 -23.65 -3.22
C ASP A 92 -14.93 -22.31 -3.73
N ARG A 93 -14.05 -21.42 -4.21
CA ARG A 93 -14.42 -20.06 -4.62
C ARG A 93 -14.47 -19.96 -6.14
N SER A 94 -15.65 -19.66 -6.66
CA SER A 94 -15.76 -18.91 -7.91
C SER A 94 -14.87 -17.66 -7.78
N LEU A 95 -13.82 -17.60 -8.59
CA LEU A 95 -12.90 -16.46 -8.59
C LEU A 95 -13.57 -15.30 -9.31
N GLU A 96 -14.34 -14.50 -8.56
CA GLU A 96 -14.81 -13.22 -9.03
C GLU A 96 -13.62 -12.32 -9.35
N SER A 97 -13.68 -11.64 -10.50
CA SER A 97 -12.65 -10.68 -10.92
C SER A 97 -12.57 -9.49 -9.96
N LEU A 98 -11.35 -9.03 -9.69
CA LEU A 98 -11.10 -7.77 -9.02
C LEU A 98 -10.92 -6.67 -10.06
N ALA A 99 -11.82 -5.69 -10.06
CA ALA A 99 -11.69 -4.50 -10.90
C ALA A 99 -10.82 -3.45 -10.20
N ILE A 100 -9.69 -3.10 -10.82
CA ILE A 100 -8.70 -2.20 -10.26
C ILE A 100 -8.68 -0.91 -11.08
N ASP A 101 -8.97 0.20 -10.44
CA ASP A 101 -8.69 1.55 -10.92
C ASP A 101 -7.23 1.92 -10.60
N ALA A 102 -6.38 1.97 -11.63
CA ALA A 102 -4.95 2.22 -11.47
C ALA A 102 -4.55 3.69 -11.59
N ALA A 103 -5.53 4.61 -11.51
CA ALA A 103 -5.34 6.06 -11.46
C ALA A 103 -4.55 6.70 -12.61
N ASN A 104 -4.36 5.98 -13.72
CA ASN A 104 -3.40 6.28 -14.77
C ASN A 104 -1.96 6.48 -14.25
N GLY A 105 -1.64 5.86 -13.12
CA GLY A 105 -0.39 6.00 -12.38
C GLY A 105 0.63 4.91 -12.65
N VAL A 106 1.77 5.00 -11.97
CA VAL A 106 2.88 4.03 -12.14
C VAL A 106 2.45 2.61 -11.75
N GLY A 107 1.53 2.48 -10.79
CA GLY A 107 0.96 1.20 -10.35
C GLY A 107 0.30 0.40 -11.48
N ALA A 108 -0.27 1.06 -12.50
CA ALA A 108 -0.84 0.39 -13.67
C ALA A 108 0.21 -0.46 -14.42
N PHE A 109 1.38 0.13 -14.68
CA PHE A 109 2.47 -0.54 -15.38
C PHE A 109 3.02 -1.70 -14.55
N LYS A 110 3.11 -1.53 -13.23
CA LYS A 110 3.63 -2.57 -12.33
C LYS A 110 2.67 -3.76 -12.19
N LEU A 111 1.38 -3.50 -12.04
CA LEU A 111 0.36 -4.55 -12.05
C LEU A 111 0.36 -5.33 -13.36
N ALA A 112 0.55 -4.67 -14.50
CA ALA A 112 0.62 -5.34 -15.80
C ALA A 112 1.76 -6.37 -15.89
N GLN A 113 2.90 -6.13 -15.22
CA GLN A 113 4.04 -7.06 -15.22
C GLN A 113 3.75 -8.36 -14.45
N ILE A 114 3.06 -8.27 -13.30
CA ILE A 114 2.75 -9.42 -12.45
C ILE A 114 1.37 -10.02 -12.70
N ARG A 115 0.56 -9.42 -13.57
CA ARG A 115 -0.80 -9.83 -13.91
C ARG A 115 -0.90 -11.32 -14.19
N ARG A 116 -0.03 -11.87 -15.04
CA ARG A 116 -0.05 -13.31 -15.41
C ARG A 116 0.18 -14.24 -14.22
N ILE A 117 0.88 -13.79 -13.19
CA ILE A 117 1.11 -14.56 -11.96
C ILE A 117 -0.14 -14.49 -11.08
N LEU A 118 -0.69 -13.29 -10.88
CA LEU A 118 -1.85 -13.05 -10.03
C LEU A 118 -3.14 -13.66 -10.58
N GLU A 119 -3.36 -13.63 -11.90
CA GLU A 119 -4.57 -14.15 -12.56
C GLU A 119 -4.78 -15.66 -12.38
N LYS A 120 -3.75 -16.40 -11.96
CA LYS A 120 -3.89 -17.81 -11.57
C LYS A 120 -4.71 -17.99 -10.28
N PHE A 121 -4.79 -16.94 -9.47
CA PHE A 121 -5.40 -16.95 -8.14
C PHE A 121 -6.58 -15.98 -8.05
N ILE A 122 -6.51 -14.82 -8.72
CA ILE A 122 -7.58 -13.80 -8.75
C ILE A 122 -7.58 -13.16 -10.14
N PRO A 123 -8.65 -13.31 -10.95
CA PRO A 123 -8.78 -12.60 -12.22
C PRO A 123 -8.76 -11.08 -11.98
N LEU A 124 -8.06 -10.34 -12.86
CA LEU A 124 -7.85 -8.90 -12.71
C LEU A 124 -8.39 -8.13 -13.92
N ASP A 125 -9.25 -7.17 -13.66
CA ASP A 125 -9.69 -6.18 -14.66
C ASP A 125 -9.07 -4.82 -14.33
N ILE A 126 -7.97 -4.47 -15.01
CA ILE A 126 -7.25 -3.21 -14.78
C ILE A 126 -7.82 -2.12 -15.68
N TYR A 127 -8.27 -1.03 -15.06
CA TYR A 127 -8.80 0.18 -15.68
C TYR A 127 -7.92 1.39 -15.33
N ASN A 128 -8.09 2.49 -16.06
CA ASN A 128 -7.29 3.71 -15.89
C ASN A 128 -5.79 3.34 -15.85
N ASP A 129 -5.34 2.66 -16.89
CA ASP A 129 -4.04 1.98 -16.96
C ASP A 129 -2.90 2.86 -17.50
N GLY A 130 -3.15 4.17 -17.66
CA GLY A 130 -2.18 5.13 -18.18
C GLY A 130 -2.09 5.18 -19.71
N ARG A 131 -2.85 4.34 -20.44
CA ARG A 131 -2.89 4.42 -21.93
C ARG A 131 -3.78 5.55 -22.44
N LYS A 132 -4.80 5.92 -21.66
CA LYS A 132 -5.78 6.98 -21.97
C LYS A 132 -6.11 7.73 -20.70
N GLY A 133 -6.23 9.05 -20.78
CA GLY A 133 -6.57 9.91 -19.64
C GLY A 133 -5.34 10.43 -18.89
N HIS A 134 -5.60 11.29 -17.91
CA HIS A 134 -4.55 11.95 -17.11
C HIS A 134 -4.43 11.32 -15.71
N LEU A 135 -3.24 11.44 -15.13
CA LEU A 135 -2.91 10.95 -13.79
C LEU A 135 -3.89 11.52 -12.74
N ASN A 136 -4.55 10.65 -11.98
CA ASN A 136 -5.56 11.00 -10.95
C ASN A 136 -6.74 11.85 -11.44
N GLU A 137 -7.02 11.91 -12.75
CA GLU A 137 -8.13 12.69 -13.27
C GLU A 137 -9.43 11.89 -13.19
N LYS A 138 -10.30 12.25 -12.24
CA LYS A 138 -11.59 11.58 -11.97
C LYS A 138 -11.45 10.08 -11.68
N CYS A 139 -10.30 9.69 -11.17
CA CYS A 139 -9.95 8.33 -10.81
C CYS A 139 -8.92 8.35 -9.67
N GLY A 140 -8.64 7.17 -9.12
CA GLY A 140 -7.67 6.94 -8.06
C GLY A 140 -8.24 7.05 -6.64
N ALA A 141 -7.46 6.56 -5.68
CA ALA A 141 -7.90 6.41 -4.29
C ALA A 141 -8.39 7.74 -3.66
N ASP A 142 -7.67 8.83 -3.89
CA ASP A 142 -8.04 10.16 -3.38
C ASP A 142 -9.37 10.66 -3.97
N TYR A 143 -9.59 10.49 -5.28
CA TYR A 143 -10.86 10.87 -5.93
C TYR A 143 -12.04 10.10 -5.33
N VAL A 144 -11.90 8.78 -5.22
CA VAL A 144 -12.93 7.89 -4.69
C VAL A 144 -13.22 8.18 -3.22
N LYS A 145 -12.17 8.36 -2.40
CA LYS A 145 -12.30 8.68 -0.98
C LYS A 145 -12.98 10.03 -0.75
N HIS A 146 -12.54 11.07 -1.47
CA HIS A 146 -13.03 12.43 -1.25
C HIS A 146 -14.47 12.60 -1.73
N ASN A 147 -14.78 12.12 -2.93
CA ASN A 147 -16.08 12.34 -3.56
C ASN A 147 -17.11 11.26 -3.20
N GLN A 148 -16.67 10.12 -2.64
CA GLN A 148 -17.51 8.95 -2.33
C GLN A 148 -18.35 8.50 -3.55
N ILE A 149 -17.69 8.43 -4.69
CA ILE A 149 -18.24 7.96 -5.96
C ILE A 149 -17.23 7.04 -6.65
N ALA A 150 -17.70 6.23 -7.58
CA ALA A 150 -16.86 5.40 -8.42
C ALA A 150 -16.01 6.26 -9.39
N PRO A 151 -14.82 5.79 -9.77
CA PRO A 151 -13.98 6.45 -10.77
C PRO A 151 -14.60 6.34 -12.18
N ASP A 152 -14.24 7.28 -13.05
CA ASP A 152 -14.65 7.26 -14.45
C ASP A 152 -13.99 6.07 -15.19
N GLY A 153 -14.67 5.58 -16.23
CA GLY A 153 -14.13 4.54 -17.13
C GLY A 153 -14.31 3.09 -16.68
N ILE A 154 -14.96 2.86 -15.52
CA ILE A 154 -15.16 1.50 -14.97
C ILE A 154 -16.62 1.03 -15.14
N PRO A 155 -16.86 -0.14 -15.75
CA PRO A 155 -18.21 -0.71 -15.85
C PRO A 155 -18.67 -1.25 -14.49
N LEU A 156 -19.59 -0.53 -13.86
CA LEU A 156 -20.08 -0.87 -12.52
C LEU A 156 -21.10 -2.00 -12.57
N LYS A 157 -20.89 -3.00 -11.72
CA LYS A 157 -21.79 -4.14 -11.48
C LYS A 157 -22.09 -4.22 -9.98
N HIS A 158 -23.33 -4.57 -9.65
CA HIS A 158 -23.74 -4.73 -8.25
C HIS A 158 -22.93 -5.82 -7.57
N TYR A 159 -22.48 -5.53 -6.35
CA TYR A 159 -21.68 -6.41 -5.49
C TYR A 159 -20.34 -6.88 -6.05
N SER A 160 -19.90 -6.39 -7.21
CA SER A 160 -18.55 -6.63 -7.67
C SER A 160 -17.51 -5.92 -6.82
N LYS A 161 -16.31 -6.50 -6.76
CA LYS A 161 -15.19 -5.97 -5.98
C LYS A 161 -14.43 -4.95 -6.83
N PHE A 162 -14.39 -3.72 -6.33
CA PHE A 162 -13.60 -2.66 -6.92
C PHE A 162 -12.58 -2.17 -5.91
N CYS A 163 -11.40 -1.79 -6.40
CA CYS A 163 -10.46 -0.99 -5.64
C CYS A 163 -9.83 0.09 -6.51
N SER A 164 -9.38 1.16 -5.85
CA SER A 164 -8.60 2.23 -6.47
C SER A 164 -7.29 2.38 -5.72
N ILE A 165 -6.20 2.44 -6.48
CA ILE A 165 -4.89 2.90 -5.99
C ILE A 165 -4.70 4.37 -6.35
N ASP A 166 -3.76 5.08 -5.73
CA ASP A 166 -3.36 6.41 -6.16
C ASP A 166 -2.18 6.39 -7.15
N GLY A 167 -1.74 7.57 -7.58
CA GLY A 167 -0.82 7.74 -8.70
C GLY A 167 0.52 7.01 -8.53
N ASP A 168 1.08 7.00 -7.32
CA ASP A 168 2.33 6.31 -6.97
C ASP A 168 2.11 5.00 -6.20
N ALA A 169 0.85 4.58 -6.05
CA ALA A 169 0.39 3.32 -5.48
C ALA A 169 0.81 3.08 -4.02
N ASP A 170 0.75 4.13 -3.18
CA ASP A 170 0.96 4.04 -1.73
C ASP A 170 -0.36 4.05 -0.92
N ARG A 171 -1.49 4.34 -1.59
CA ARG A 171 -2.84 4.25 -1.02
C ARG A 171 -3.70 3.25 -1.76
N LEU A 172 -4.64 2.68 -1.02
CA LEU A 172 -5.65 1.78 -1.53
C LEU A 172 -7.00 2.11 -0.90
N VAL A 173 -8.07 2.08 -1.69
CA VAL A 173 -9.45 2.05 -1.17
C VAL A 173 -10.23 0.97 -1.90
N TYR A 174 -11.12 0.30 -1.19
CA TYR A 174 -12.09 -0.61 -1.80
C TYR A 174 -13.46 0.05 -1.87
N PHE A 175 -14.29 -0.42 -2.79
CA PHE A 175 -15.70 -0.05 -2.83
C PHE A 175 -16.53 -1.10 -3.56
N PHE A 176 -17.84 -0.98 -3.43
CA PHE A 176 -18.80 -1.74 -4.22
C PHE A 176 -20.08 -0.92 -4.40
N ILE A 177 -20.90 -1.35 -5.37
CA ILE A 177 -22.25 -0.83 -5.57
C ILE A 177 -23.24 -1.80 -4.96
N ASP A 178 -24.06 -1.35 -4.01
CA ASP A 178 -25.06 -2.21 -3.38
C ASP A 178 -26.28 -2.45 -4.29
N LYS A 179 -27.20 -3.32 -3.84
CA LYS A 179 -28.44 -3.64 -4.58
C LYS A 179 -29.33 -2.44 -4.92
N ASN A 180 -29.18 -1.33 -4.20
CA ASN A 180 -29.95 -0.10 -4.40
C ASN A 180 -29.17 0.90 -5.28
N SER A 181 -28.13 0.43 -5.98
CA SER A 181 -27.21 1.24 -6.78
C SER A 181 -26.49 2.34 -5.97
N GLN A 182 -26.31 2.14 -4.66
CA GLN A 182 -25.58 3.09 -3.82
C GLN A 182 -24.10 2.70 -3.73
N PHE A 183 -23.24 3.71 -3.83
CA PHE A 183 -21.81 3.56 -3.62
C PHE A 183 -21.51 3.28 -2.14
N ARG A 184 -20.67 2.28 -1.88
CA ARG A 184 -20.24 1.88 -0.53
C ARG A 184 -18.72 1.87 -0.46
N LEU A 185 -18.16 2.82 0.28
CA LEU A 185 -16.72 2.91 0.52
C LEU A 185 -16.24 1.90 1.57
N LEU A 186 -15.09 1.31 1.31
CA LEU A 186 -14.31 0.49 2.24
C LEU A 186 -12.89 1.08 2.29
N ASP A 187 -12.67 1.99 3.23
CA ASP A 187 -11.43 2.76 3.37
C ASP A 187 -10.44 2.14 4.39
N GLY A 188 -9.38 2.88 4.74
CA GLY A 188 -8.33 2.40 5.64
C GLY A 188 -8.83 1.96 7.03
N ASP A 189 -9.90 2.56 7.56
CA ASP A 189 -10.50 2.10 8.82
C ASP A 189 -11.10 0.69 8.66
N ARG A 190 -11.71 0.40 7.50
CA ARG A 190 -12.20 -0.95 7.17
C ARG A 190 -11.07 -1.94 7.00
N PHE A 191 -9.93 -1.51 6.45
CA PHE A 191 -8.74 -2.37 6.36
C PHE A 191 -8.18 -2.72 7.73
N SER A 192 -8.10 -1.74 8.63
CA SER A 192 -7.66 -1.97 10.02
C SER A 192 -8.51 -3.05 10.68
N VAL A 193 -9.84 -2.96 10.57
CA VAL A 193 -10.76 -3.96 11.11
C VAL A 193 -10.61 -5.33 10.42
N LEU A 194 -10.42 -5.35 9.10
CA LEU A 194 -10.24 -6.58 8.32
C LEU A 194 -8.96 -7.32 8.73
N PHE A 195 -7.82 -6.63 8.74
CA PHE A 195 -6.54 -7.20 9.15
C PHE A 195 -6.58 -7.65 10.61
N LEU A 196 -7.14 -6.83 11.50
CA LEU A 196 -7.27 -7.20 12.90
C LEU A 196 -8.12 -8.47 13.06
N SER A 197 -9.23 -8.57 12.33
CA SER A 197 -10.13 -9.73 12.40
C SER A 197 -9.42 -11.00 11.93
N PHE A 198 -8.69 -10.91 10.81
CA PHE A 198 -7.93 -12.02 10.27
C PHE A 198 -6.81 -12.47 11.20
N LEU A 199 -5.98 -11.53 11.68
CA LEU A 199 -4.85 -11.82 12.58
C LEU A 199 -5.34 -12.37 13.92
N SER A 200 -6.40 -11.78 14.49
CA SER A 200 -7.00 -12.28 15.73
C SER A 200 -7.51 -13.72 15.58
N LEU A 201 -8.11 -14.05 14.43
CA LEU A 201 -8.54 -15.42 14.14
C LEU A 201 -7.35 -16.38 14.10
N LYS A 202 -6.28 -16.01 13.38
CA LYS A 202 -5.08 -16.86 13.23
C LYS A 202 -4.31 -17.04 14.53
N LEU A 203 -4.17 -15.99 15.33
CA LEU A 203 -3.56 -16.09 16.64
C LEU A 203 -4.37 -16.98 17.59
N LYS A 204 -5.70 -16.94 17.52
CA LYS A 204 -6.57 -17.83 18.31
C LYS A 204 -6.47 -19.29 17.86
N GLU A 205 -6.46 -19.55 16.55
CA GLU A 205 -6.22 -20.88 15.99
C GLU A 205 -4.86 -21.44 16.43
N ALA A 206 -3.84 -20.58 16.53
CA ALA A 206 -2.50 -20.93 17.00
C ALA A 206 -2.34 -20.94 18.53
N GLN A 207 -3.38 -20.58 19.30
CA GLN A 207 -3.33 -20.43 20.76
C GLN A 207 -2.29 -19.41 21.26
N LEU A 208 -2.01 -18.36 20.47
CA LEU A 208 -1.04 -17.30 20.76
C LEU A 208 -1.69 -15.94 21.03
N PHE A 209 -3.02 -15.84 20.98
CA PHE A 209 -3.72 -14.55 21.05
C PHE A 209 -3.47 -13.79 22.35
N ASP A 210 -3.35 -14.51 23.47
CA ASP A 210 -3.10 -13.89 24.78
C ASP A 210 -1.62 -13.57 25.02
N ASP A 211 -0.71 -14.14 24.21
CA ASP A 211 0.75 -13.96 24.32
C ASP A 211 1.28 -12.86 23.38
N VAL A 212 0.48 -12.44 22.39
CA VAL A 212 0.87 -11.45 21.38
C VAL A 212 0.12 -10.14 21.62
N LYS A 213 0.86 -9.07 21.88
CA LYS A 213 0.32 -7.74 22.09
C LYS A 213 -0.06 -7.09 20.76
N ILE A 214 -1.30 -7.28 20.32
CA ILE A 214 -1.86 -6.66 19.12
C ILE A 214 -2.50 -5.28 19.42
N GLY A 215 -2.35 -4.32 18.51
CA GLY A 215 -2.95 -3.00 18.64
C GLY A 215 -3.28 -2.33 17.32
N VAL A 216 -4.18 -1.35 17.37
CA VAL A 216 -4.54 -0.51 16.21
C VAL A 216 -4.18 0.95 16.49
N VAL A 217 -3.53 1.59 15.52
CA VAL A 217 -3.22 3.03 15.57
C VAL A 217 -4.07 3.76 14.54
N GLN A 218 -4.80 4.77 15.00
CA GLN A 218 -5.71 5.58 14.19
C GLN A 218 -5.36 7.07 14.27
N THR A 219 -5.99 7.87 13.42
CA THR A 219 -5.93 9.34 13.50
C THR A 219 -7.30 9.91 13.82
N ALA A 220 -7.36 11.22 14.05
CA ALA A 220 -8.64 11.91 14.26
C ALA A 220 -9.60 11.84 13.07
N TYR A 221 -9.13 11.47 11.87
CA TYR A 221 -9.99 11.29 10.69
C TYR A 221 -10.72 9.94 10.66
N SER A 222 -10.34 9.02 11.55
CA SER A 222 -10.97 7.71 11.62
C SER A 222 -12.43 7.80 12.08
N ASN A 223 -13.28 6.97 11.49
CA ASN A 223 -14.69 6.91 11.86
C ASN A 223 -14.84 6.33 13.28
N GLN A 224 -15.54 7.05 14.17
CA GLN A 224 -15.75 6.62 15.55
C GLN A 224 -16.37 5.22 15.67
N ASN A 225 -17.23 4.79 14.72
CA ASN A 225 -17.80 3.44 14.75
C ASN A 225 -16.74 2.35 14.52
N SER A 226 -15.68 2.66 13.77
CA SER A 226 -14.55 1.72 13.60
C SER A 226 -13.79 1.56 14.93
N THR A 227 -13.48 2.67 15.60
CA THR A 227 -12.85 2.69 16.93
C THR A 227 -13.71 1.94 17.95
N ASP A 228 -15.01 2.25 17.99
CA ASP A 228 -15.96 1.60 18.88
C ASP A 228 -16.05 0.10 18.62
N TYR A 229 -16.05 -0.33 17.36
CA TYR A 229 -16.06 -1.75 17.01
C TYR A 229 -14.81 -2.46 17.52
N ILE A 230 -13.63 -1.89 17.27
CA ILE A 230 -12.34 -2.46 17.70
C ILE A 230 -12.27 -2.56 19.23
N VAL A 231 -12.58 -1.47 19.94
CA VAL A 231 -12.47 -1.44 21.41
C VAL A 231 -13.57 -2.25 22.08
N LYS A 232 -14.84 -2.07 21.68
CA LYS A 232 -15.99 -2.62 22.40
C LYS A 232 -16.30 -4.06 21.99
N ILE A 233 -16.12 -4.41 20.71
CA ILE A 233 -16.44 -5.75 20.19
C ILE A 233 -15.20 -6.62 20.10
N MET A 234 -14.14 -6.14 19.45
CA MET A 234 -12.92 -6.94 19.27
C MET A 234 -12.01 -6.99 20.50
N LYS A 235 -12.23 -6.07 21.46
CA LYS A 235 -11.48 -5.97 22.73
C LYS A 235 -9.98 -5.71 22.53
N VAL A 236 -9.63 -4.94 21.50
CA VAL A 236 -8.24 -4.61 21.16
C VAL A 236 -8.00 -3.11 21.41
N PRO A 237 -6.84 -2.72 21.97
CA PRO A 237 -6.54 -1.32 22.22
C PRO A 237 -6.42 -0.53 20.92
N VAL A 238 -6.94 0.70 20.95
CA VAL A 238 -6.77 1.70 19.89
C VAL A 238 -6.02 2.90 20.44
N THR A 239 -4.98 3.36 19.74
CA THR A 239 -4.31 4.62 20.06
C THR A 239 -4.53 5.63 18.94
N CYS A 240 -4.96 6.86 19.29
CA CYS A 240 -5.07 7.96 18.35
C CYS A 240 -3.80 8.81 18.35
N VAL A 241 -3.25 9.10 17.17
CA VAL A 241 -2.08 9.94 16.97
C VAL A 241 -2.36 11.07 15.97
N ARG A 242 -1.37 11.94 15.75
CA ARG A 242 -1.41 12.97 14.70
C ARG A 242 -1.38 12.30 13.32
N SER A 243 -2.01 12.94 12.33
CA SER A 243 -1.97 12.49 10.95
C SER A 243 -0.55 12.48 10.37
N GLY A 244 -0.32 11.56 9.44
CA GLY A 244 0.97 11.29 8.81
C GLY A 244 1.60 10.01 9.34
N VAL A 245 1.93 9.11 8.40
CA VAL A 245 2.41 7.75 8.65
C VAL A 245 3.59 7.63 9.60
N LYS A 246 4.44 8.67 9.70
CA LYS A 246 5.51 8.73 10.70
C LYS A 246 5.00 8.54 12.13
N TYR A 247 3.91 9.22 12.50
CA TYR A 247 3.36 9.13 13.86
C TYR A 247 2.59 7.83 14.07
N LEU A 248 1.93 7.33 13.01
CA LEU A 248 1.23 6.05 13.07
C LEU A 248 2.22 4.90 13.27
N HIS A 249 3.29 4.87 12.46
CA HIS A 249 4.31 3.83 12.52
C HIS A 249 5.06 3.83 13.85
N ASP A 250 5.55 5.00 14.32
CA ASP A 250 6.24 5.13 15.61
C ASP A 250 5.42 4.55 16.76
N LYS A 251 4.09 4.77 16.74
CA LYS A 251 3.20 4.24 17.76
C LYS A 251 2.84 2.76 17.55
N ALA A 252 2.84 2.29 16.31
CA ALA A 252 2.54 0.89 15.99
C ALA A 252 3.64 -0.05 16.52
N LEU A 253 4.89 0.42 16.62
CA LEU A 253 6.02 -0.31 17.21
C LEU A 253 5.91 -0.56 18.72
N ASP A 254 4.93 0.04 19.41
CA ASP A 254 4.64 -0.30 20.82
C ASP A 254 3.95 -1.68 20.98
N TYR A 255 3.57 -2.31 19.87
CA TYR A 255 2.84 -3.58 19.81
C TYR A 255 3.72 -4.65 19.14
N ASP A 256 3.49 -5.92 19.49
CA ASP A 256 4.12 -7.04 18.78
C ASP A 256 3.55 -7.17 17.36
N ILE A 257 2.28 -6.75 17.19
CA ILE A 257 1.62 -6.57 15.89
C ILE A 257 0.87 -5.24 15.93
N GLY A 258 1.41 -4.25 15.22
CA GLY A 258 0.84 -2.93 15.08
C GLY A 258 0.11 -2.77 13.75
N ILE A 259 -1.20 -2.54 13.79
CA ILE A 259 -2.01 -2.28 12.59
C ILE A 259 -2.29 -0.78 12.51
N TYR A 260 -1.93 -0.15 11.39
CA TYR A 260 -2.20 1.26 11.23
C TYR A 260 -2.60 1.61 9.79
N PHE A 261 -3.74 2.29 9.66
CA PHE A 261 -4.20 2.85 8.40
C PHE A 261 -4.85 4.21 8.65
N GLU A 262 -4.51 5.19 7.81
CA GLU A 262 -5.27 6.41 7.70
C GLU A 262 -6.52 6.17 6.85
N ALA A 263 -7.59 6.93 7.10
CA ALA A 263 -8.85 6.77 6.39
C ALA A 263 -8.75 7.06 4.87
N ASN A 264 -7.64 7.63 4.39
CA ASN A 264 -7.34 7.81 2.96
C ASN A 264 -6.83 6.53 2.27
N GLY A 265 -6.55 5.47 3.03
CA GLY A 265 -6.06 4.21 2.48
C GLY A 265 -4.55 3.97 2.63
N HIS A 266 -3.78 4.92 3.16
CA HIS A 266 -2.36 4.72 3.44
C HIS A 266 -2.20 3.96 4.76
N GLY A 267 -1.49 2.84 4.75
CA GLY A 267 -1.18 2.09 5.97
C GLY A 267 -0.57 0.73 5.72
N THR A 268 -0.19 0.07 6.81
CA THR A 268 0.28 -1.32 6.78
C THR A 268 0.09 -1.99 8.15
N VAL A 269 0.55 -3.23 8.26
CA VAL A 269 0.77 -3.96 9.49
C VAL A 269 2.27 -4.11 9.69
N CYS A 270 2.79 -3.81 10.88
CA CYS A 270 4.19 -3.98 11.26
C CYS A 270 4.31 -4.79 12.55
#